data_AF-A0A936KJ72-F1
#
_entry.id   AF-A0A936KJ72-F1
#
_cell.length_a   1.000
_cell.length_b   1.000
_cell.length_c   1.000
_cell.angle_alpha   90.00
_cell.angle_beta   90.00
_cell.angle_gamma   90.00
#
_symmetry.space_group_name_H-M   'P 1'
#
loop_
_entity.id
_entity.type
_entity.pdbx_description
1 polymer ?
#
loop_
_entity_poly.entity_id
_entity_poly.type
_entity_poly.pdbx_seq_one_letter_code
_entity_poly.pdbx_strand_id
1 'polypeptide(L)'
;MVSDNVLLNIEKSDGNSFELIQAKGANGSSEEEANTASKTIQWNYKLSNNKLTLPSSFILPEGQKFRNQKVLLTLKVPVGKYVYLGNTYGVLRDFELDEDKDYPNEYEDNLWQMTNSGLICPSYP
;
A
#
# COMPACT_ATOMS: atom_id res chain seq x y z
N MET A 1 18.40 -9.89 7.17
CA MET A 1 17.91 -8.64 7.77
C MET A 1 16.44 -8.47 7.41
N VAL A 2 15.60 -8.05 8.36
CA VAL A 2 14.17 -7.77 8.13
C VAL A 2 13.99 -6.27 7.93
N SER A 3 13.13 -5.89 6.99
CA SER A 3 12.75 -4.50 6.73
C SER A 3 11.24 -4.37 6.71
N ASP A 4 10.72 -3.42 7.48
CA ASP A 4 9.27 -3.13 7.60
C ASP A 4 8.84 -2.01 6.65
N ASN A 5 9.66 -1.68 5.65
CA ASN A 5 9.42 -0.60 4.70
C ASN A 5 8.46 -1.03 3.57
N VAL A 6 7.27 -1.50 3.98
CA VAL A 6 6.15 -1.86 3.11
C VAL A 6 5.09 -0.78 3.27
N LEU A 7 4.76 -0.12 2.17
CA LEU A 7 3.91 1.06 2.16
C LEU A 7 2.71 0.80 1.25
N LEU A 8 1.52 1.16 1.70
CA LEU A 8 0.26 1.08 0.97
C LEU A 8 -0.30 2.48 0.80
N ASN A 9 -0.61 2.81 -0.45
CA ASN A 9 -1.38 3.96 -0.86
C ASN A 9 -2.75 3.47 -1.34
N ILE A 10 -3.80 4.26 -1.08
CA ILE A 10 -5.12 4.02 -1.66
C ILE A 10 -5.55 5.29 -2.40
N GLU A 11 -5.85 5.12 -3.67
CA GLU A 11 -6.12 6.20 -4.63
C GLU A 11 -7.40 5.87 -5.41
N LYS A 12 -8.04 6.89 -5.97
CA LYS A 12 -9.16 6.69 -6.89
C LYS A 12 -8.71 5.99 -8.16
N SER A 13 -9.51 5.02 -8.61
CA SER A 13 -9.32 4.39 -9.92
C SER A 13 -9.84 5.30 -11.03
N ASP A 14 -9.10 5.34 -12.13
CA ASP A 14 -9.51 6.04 -13.36
C ASP A 14 -10.65 5.29 -14.08
N GLY A 15 -10.90 4.03 -13.70
CA GLY A 15 -11.90 3.16 -14.31
C GLY A 15 -12.84 2.47 -13.30
N ASN A 16 -13.53 1.44 -13.78
CA ASN A 16 -14.54 0.70 -12.99
C ASN A 16 -13.98 -0.55 -12.30
N SER A 17 -12.67 -0.78 -12.38
CA SER A 17 -11.98 -1.96 -11.85
C SER A 17 -11.03 -1.60 -10.73
N PHE A 18 -10.91 -2.50 -9.76
CA PHE A 18 -9.83 -2.44 -8.78
C PHE A 18 -8.51 -2.76 -9.47
N GLU A 19 -7.47 -1.98 -9.16
CA GLU A 19 -6.11 -2.24 -9.64
C GLU A 19 -5.15 -2.19 -8.46
N LEU A 20 -4.23 -3.16 -8.40
CA LEU A 20 -3.16 -3.16 -7.42
C LEU A 20 -1.84 -3.02 -8.16
N ILE A 21 -1.18 -1.90 -7.97
CA ILE A 21 0.13 -1.61 -8.53
C ILE A 21 1.18 -1.91 -7.45
N GLN A 22 2.14 -2.77 -7.78
CA GLN A 22 3.26 -3.07 -6.90
C GLN A 22 4.56 -2.53 -7.51
N ALA A 23 5.25 -1.68 -6.76
CA ALA A 23 6.57 -1.16 -7.09
C ALA A 23 7.59 -1.57 -6.03
N LYS A 24 8.81 -1.89 -6.46
CA LYS A 24 9.96 -2.17 -5.59
C LYS A 24 11.01 -1.09 -5.83
N GLY A 25 11.52 -0.50 -4.76
CA GLY A 25 12.52 0.56 -4.83
C GLY A 25 13.73 0.27 -3.96
N ALA A 26 14.87 0.84 -4.32
CA ALA A 26 16.09 0.87 -3.54
C ALA A 26 16.93 2.10 -3.95
N ASN A 27 17.82 2.55 -3.07
CA ASN A 27 18.82 3.55 -3.40
C ASN A 27 20.06 2.89 -4.04
N GLY A 28 20.73 3.60 -4.92
CA GLY A 28 21.98 3.19 -5.53
C GLY A 28 22.79 4.41 -5.92
N SER A 29 24.10 4.24 -6.11
CA SER A 29 24.95 5.30 -6.66
C SER A 29 24.69 5.52 -8.16
N SER A 30 24.00 4.57 -8.81
CA SER A 30 23.43 4.71 -10.15
C SER A 30 22.01 4.11 -10.22
N GLU A 31 21.26 4.45 -11.27
CA GLU A 31 19.95 3.86 -11.54
C GLU A 31 20.04 2.34 -11.73
N GLU A 32 21.09 1.85 -12.38
CA GLU A 32 21.33 0.42 -12.57
C GLU A 32 21.57 -0.32 -11.24
N GLU A 33 22.35 0.26 -10.32
CA GLU A 33 22.57 -0.31 -8.98
C GLU A 33 21.25 -0.32 -8.19
N ALA A 34 20.49 0.77 -8.22
CA ALA A 34 19.19 0.88 -7.56
C ALA A 34 18.19 -0.16 -8.07
N ASN A 35 18.12 -0.34 -9.39
CA ASN A 35 17.27 -1.33 -10.04
C ASN A 35 17.70 -2.76 -9.75
N THR A 36 19.00 -3.03 -9.68
CA THR A 36 19.51 -4.36 -9.32
C THR A 36 19.17 -4.67 -7.86
N ALA A 37 19.38 -3.71 -6.95
CA ALA A 37 19.05 -3.88 -5.55
C ALA A 37 17.54 -4.06 -5.31
N SER A 38 16.67 -3.32 -5.98
CA SER A 38 15.20 -3.45 -5.82
C SER A 38 14.68 -4.81 -6.28
N LYS A 39 15.27 -5.39 -7.33
CA LYS A 39 14.94 -6.74 -7.83
C LYS A 39 15.25 -7.85 -6.82
N THR A 40 16.18 -7.63 -5.89
CA THR A 40 16.52 -8.62 -4.85
C THR A 40 15.44 -8.75 -3.77
N ILE A 41 14.50 -7.79 -3.68
CA ILE A 41 13.45 -7.79 -2.68
C ILE A 41 12.47 -8.93 -2.95
N GLN A 42 12.43 -9.90 -2.04
CA GLN A 42 11.48 -11.00 -2.05
C GLN A 42 10.26 -10.62 -1.19
N TRP A 43 9.18 -10.21 -1.85
CA TRP A 43 7.93 -9.83 -1.20
C TRP A 43 6.76 -10.14 -2.13
N ASN A 44 5.73 -10.77 -1.59
CA ASN A 44 4.54 -11.20 -2.32
C ASN A 44 3.30 -10.95 -1.47
N TYR A 45 2.23 -10.45 -2.10
CA TYR A 45 0.91 -10.36 -1.49
C TYR A 45 0.09 -11.62 -1.77
N LYS A 46 -1.03 -11.79 -1.05
CA LYS A 46 -2.04 -12.82 -1.35
C LYS A 46 -3.39 -12.15 -1.59
N LEU A 47 -4.05 -12.52 -2.68
CA LEU A 47 -5.42 -12.11 -3.00
C LEU A 47 -6.29 -13.37 -3.06
N SER A 48 -7.32 -13.44 -2.22
CA SER A 48 -8.28 -14.55 -2.21
C SER A 48 -9.64 -14.06 -1.74
N ASN A 49 -10.72 -14.39 -2.45
CA ASN A 49 -12.10 -14.04 -2.09
C ASN A 49 -12.27 -12.55 -1.73
N ASN A 50 -11.73 -11.65 -2.55
CA ASN A 50 -11.73 -10.20 -2.32
C ASN A 50 -11.00 -9.72 -1.05
N LYS A 51 -10.19 -10.58 -0.43
CA LYS A 51 -9.30 -10.23 0.67
C LYS A 51 -7.86 -10.14 0.18
N LEU A 52 -7.31 -8.93 0.25
CA LEU A 52 -5.89 -8.66 0.01
C LEU A 52 -5.15 -8.77 1.35
N THR A 53 -4.18 -9.68 1.43
CA THR A 53 -3.31 -9.87 2.61
C THR A 53 -1.90 -9.44 2.25
N LEU A 54 -1.40 -8.47 3.02
CA LEU A 54 -0.09 -7.83 2.81
C LEU A 54 0.84 -8.20 3.97
N PRO A 55 1.99 -8.84 3.71
CA PRO A 55 3.04 -8.95 4.73
C PRO A 55 3.57 -7.55 5.05
N SER A 56 3.63 -7.19 6.33
CA SER A 56 4.15 -5.88 6.79
C SER A 56 5.66 -5.72 6.63
N SER A 57 6.37 -6.80 6.30
CA SER A 57 7.82 -6.80 6.19
C SER A 57 8.32 -7.71 5.06
N PHE A 58 9.57 -7.49 4.66
CA PHE A 58 10.31 -8.37 3.74
C PHE A 58 11.71 -8.66 4.26
N ILE A 59 12.27 -9.77 3.76
CA ILE A 59 13.62 -10.20 4.10
C ILE A 59 14.56 -9.76 2.98
N LEU A 60 15.64 -9.09 3.36
CA LEU A 60 16.78 -8.86 2.48
C LEU A 60 17.73 -10.07 2.55
N PRO A 61 18.11 -10.66 1.40
CA PRO A 61 19.05 -11.77 1.35
C PRO A 61 20.38 -11.44 2.05
N GLU A 62 21.03 -12.45 2.64
CA GLU A 62 22.36 -12.26 3.21
C GLU A 62 23.37 -11.76 2.16
N GLY A 63 24.27 -10.88 2.59
CA GLY A 63 25.24 -10.22 1.72
C GLY A 63 24.71 -9.00 0.95
N GLN A 64 23.41 -8.72 0.98
CA GLN A 64 22.85 -7.49 0.38
C GLN A 64 23.01 -6.28 1.30
N LYS A 65 23.47 -5.15 0.73
CA LYS A 65 23.59 -3.89 1.46
C LYS A 65 22.22 -3.31 1.76
N PHE A 66 22.01 -2.77 2.95
CA PHE A 66 20.85 -1.92 3.22
C PHE A 66 20.98 -0.62 2.44
N ARG A 67 20.00 -0.34 1.59
CA ARG A 67 19.96 0.80 0.67
C ARG A 67 18.56 1.41 0.64
N ASN A 68 17.90 1.51 1.79
CA ASN A 68 16.53 2.03 1.86
C ASN A 68 15.58 1.28 0.91
N GLN A 69 15.73 -0.05 0.82
CA GLN A 69 14.83 -0.88 0.05
C GLN A 69 13.40 -0.69 0.56
N LYS A 70 12.43 -0.69 -0.34
CA LYS A 70 11.00 -0.55 -0.02
C LYS A 70 10.11 -1.27 -1.01
N VAL A 71 8.94 -1.65 -0.52
CA VAL A 71 7.81 -2.10 -1.34
C VAL A 71 6.73 -1.03 -1.23
N LEU A 72 6.30 -0.50 -2.37
CA LEU A 72 5.18 0.43 -2.45
C LEU A 72 4.03 -0.24 -3.19
N LEU A 73 2.85 -0.19 -2.59
CA LEU A 73 1.61 -0.68 -3.14
C LEU A 73 0.68 0.50 -3.36
N THR A 74 0.03 0.55 -4.51
CA THR A 74 -1.07 1.49 -4.75
C THR A 74 -2.31 0.68 -5.10
N LEU A 75 -3.30 0.72 -4.22
CA LEU A 75 -4.62 0.16 -4.47
C LEU A 75 -5.51 1.25 -5.06
N LYS A 76 -5.83 1.11 -6.35
CA LYS A 76 -6.81 1.96 -7.03
C LYS A 76 -8.21 1.41 -6.80
N VAL A 77 -9.08 2.24 -6.22
CA VAL A 77 -10.47 1.88 -5.87
C VAL A 77 -11.43 2.66 -6.77
N PRO A 78 -12.35 2.01 -7.51
CA PRO A 78 -13.36 2.71 -8.29
C PRO A 78 -14.37 3.47 -7.44
N VAL A 79 -14.87 4.58 -7.98
CA VAL A 79 -15.94 5.36 -7.36
C VAL A 79 -17.17 4.48 -7.10
N GLY A 80 -17.75 4.61 -5.91
CA GLY A 80 -18.90 3.82 -5.46
C GLY A 80 -18.56 2.43 -4.93
N LYS A 81 -17.28 2.02 -4.94
CA LYS A 81 -16.81 0.77 -4.32
C LYS A 81 -16.28 1.01 -2.92
N TYR A 82 -16.17 -0.08 -2.18
CA TYR A 82 -15.78 -0.08 -0.79
C TYR A 82 -14.52 -0.90 -0.57
N VAL A 83 -13.70 -0.46 0.37
CA VAL A 83 -12.58 -1.23 0.92
C VAL A 83 -12.78 -1.36 2.43
N TYR A 84 -12.59 -2.57 2.95
CA TYR A 84 -12.52 -2.81 4.38
C TYR A 84 -11.05 -2.72 4.80
N LEU A 85 -10.71 -1.74 5.62
CA LEU A 85 -9.38 -1.63 6.20
C LEU A 85 -9.40 -2.44 7.49
N GLY A 86 -8.74 -3.60 7.49
CA GLY A 86 -8.51 -4.35 8.72
C GLY A 86 -7.35 -3.74 9.51
N ASN A 87 -6.36 -4.56 9.86
CA ASN A 87 -5.12 -4.05 10.45
C ASN A 87 -4.20 -3.48 9.36
N THR A 88 -4.06 -2.16 9.32
CA THR A 88 -3.20 -1.43 8.38
C THR A 88 -2.05 -0.69 9.07
N TYR A 89 -1.87 -0.95 10.37
CA TYR A 89 -0.91 -0.27 11.21
C TYR A 89 0.51 -0.41 10.66
N GLY A 90 1.17 0.73 10.46
CA GLY A 90 2.56 0.80 10.00
C GLY A 90 2.77 0.53 8.50
N VAL A 91 1.74 0.13 7.76
CA VAL A 91 1.83 -0.04 6.30
C VAL A 91 1.06 1.02 5.52
N LEU A 92 -0.05 1.56 6.05
CA LEU A 92 -0.79 2.62 5.37
C LEU A 92 0.01 3.93 5.39
N ARG A 93 0.31 4.46 4.21
CA ARG A 93 1.13 5.66 4.04
C ARG A 93 0.33 6.84 3.54
N ASP A 94 -0.49 6.63 2.51
CA ASP A 94 -1.19 7.70 1.80
C ASP A 94 -2.59 7.26 1.40
N PHE A 95 -3.51 8.22 1.38
CA PHE A 95 -4.93 7.98 1.19
C PHE A 95 -5.60 9.24 0.65
N GLU A 96 -6.27 9.13 -0.49
CA GLU A 96 -7.08 10.22 -1.04
C GLU A 96 -8.35 10.39 -0.20
N LEU A 97 -8.52 11.53 0.48
CA LEU A 97 -9.61 11.81 1.43
C LEU A 97 -10.48 12.97 0.91
N ASP A 98 -11.79 12.86 1.12
CA ASP A 98 -12.82 13.80 0.62
C ASP A 98 -13.03 15.00 1.57
N GLU A 99 -12.80 14.82 2.88
CA GLU A 99 -13.08 15.83 3.91
C GLU A 99 -11.94 15.95 4.94
N ASP A 100 -11.89 17.06 5.70
CA ASP A 100 -10.95 17.36 6.81
C ASP A 100 -10.96 16.35 7.99
N LYS A 101 -11.51 15.14 7.82
CA LYS A 101 -11.66 14.11 8.86
C LYS A 101 -10.79 12.90 8.52
N ASP A 102 -9.50 13.13 8.70
CA ASP A 102 -8.40 12.39 8.06
C ASP A 102 -7.71 11.35 8.94
N TYR A 103 -8.45 10.38 9.50
CA TYR A 103 -7.80 9.39 10.39
C TYR A 103 -8.12 7.93 10.06
N PRO A 104 -7.84 7.44 8.82
CA PRO A 104 -8.03 6.03 8.48
C PRO A 104 -7.26 5.07 9.38
N ASN A 105 -6.10 5.50 9.90
CA ASN A 105 -5.32 4.74 10.89
C ASN A 105 -5.96 4.68 12.29
N GLU A 106 -6.88 5.60 12.62
CA GLU A 106 -7.59 5.61 13.92
C GLU A 106 -8.95 4.90 13.85
N TYR A 107 -9.50 4.75 12.64
CA TYR A 107 -10.75 4.04 12.37
C TYR A 107 -10.49 2.78 11.52
N GLU A 108 -9.47 2.01 11.91
CA GLU A 108 -9.29 0.64 11.44
C GLU A 108 -10.55 -0.21 11.74
N ASP A 109 -10.69 -1.32 11.02
CA ASP A 109 -11.86 -2.22 11.04
C ASP A 109 -13.18 -1.59 10.56
N ASN A 110 -13.10 -0.62 9.64
CA ASN A 110 -14.27 0.01 9.02
C ASN A 110 -14.30 -0.15 7.49
N LEU A 111 -15.50 0.01 6.94
CA LEU A 111 -15.70 0.15 5.50
C LEU A 111 -15.49 1.59 5.06
N TRP A 112 -14.68 1.77 4.03
CA TRP A 112 -14.42 3.06 3.41
C TRP A 112 -14.94 3.04 1.98
N GLN A 113 -15.73 4.03 1.60
CA GLN A 113 -16.29 4.18 0.27
C GLN A 113 -15.48 5.19 -0.55
N MET A 114 -15.07 4.82 -1.75
CA MET A 114 -14.46 5.78 -2.67
C MET A 114 -15.55 6.65 -3.32
N THR A 115 -15.44 7.96 -3.17
CA THR A 115 -16.27 8.96 -3.83
C THR A 115 -15.50 9.60 -4.99
N ASN A 116 -16.08 10.61 -5.65
CA ASN A 116 -15.36 11.38 -6.65
C ASN A 116 -14.26 12.27 -6.07
N SER A 117 -14.34 12.58 -4.77
CA SER A 117 -13.48 13.54 -4.09
C SER A 117 -12.52 12.86 -3.10
N GLY A 118 -12.73 11.58 -2.78
CA GLY A 118 -11.82 10.79 -1.96
C GLY A 118 -12.55 9.68 -1.22
N LEU A 119 -11.89 9.05 -0.26
CA LEU A 119 -12.48 8.01 0.56
C LEU A 119 -13.21 8.63 1.76
N ILE A 120 -14.42 8.13 2.02
CA ILE A 120 -15.23 8.47 3.18
C ILE A 120 -15.49 7.23 4.03
N CYS A 121 -15.56 7.38 5.35
CA CYS A 121 -16.00 6.32 6.26
C CYS A 121 -17.48 6.54 6.60
N PRO A 122 -18.43 5.74 6.08
CA PRO A 122 -19.86 5.95 6.35
C PRO A 122 -20.27 5.67 7.80
N SER A 123 -19.40 4.98 8.56
CA SER A 123 -19.63 4.71 9.99
C SER A 123 -19.13 5.84 10.89
N TYR A 124 -18.48 6.86 10.31
CA TYR A 124 -18.09 8.05 11.03
C TYR A 124 -19.30 8.97 11.26
N PRO A 125 -19.54 9.45 12.50
CA PRO A 125 -20.69 10.28 12.86
C PRO A 125 -20.61 11.75 12.39
#